data_AF-A0A921GKE3-F1
#
_entry.id   AF-A0A921GKE3-F1
#
_cell.length_a   1.000
_cell.length_b   1.000
_cell.length_c   1.000
_cell.angle_alpha   90.00
_cell.angle_beta   90.00
_cell.angle_gamma   90.00
#
_symmetry.space_group_name_H-M   'P 1'
#
loop_
_entity.id
_entity.type
_entity.pdbx_description
1 polymer ?
#
loop_
_entity_poly.entity_id
_entity_poly.type
_entity_poly.pdbx_seq_one_letter_code
_entity_poly.pdbx_strand_id
1 'polypeptide(L)'
;MSGRRLSRKLFHAPYALRRSVSYEIEERWPEIVQRTRDSQFRRLEDVTLAGGLHLNYAYATSRAVTRGIRYRYVGIGEETAAAELRRLIADRDSLKTFCLNDAVQELPSDVVDRQVRAFLAERFPDMGSFEKLPD
;
A
#
# COMPACT_ATOMS: atom_id res chain seq x y z
N MET A 1 17.60 -14.35 12.20
CA MET A 1 16.14 -14.35 12.44
C MET A 1 15.83 -13.47 13.64
N SER A 2 14.78 -12.66 13.62
CA SER A 2 14.39 -11.77 14.73
C SER A 2 13.81 -12.48 15.96
N GLY A 3 13.66 -13.81 15.93
CA GLY A 3 13.04 -14.60 17.00
C GLY A 3 11.54 -14.32 17.21
N ARG A 4 10.91 -13.53 16.33
CA ARG A 4 9.51 -13.11 16.44
C ARG A 4 8.67 -13.66 15.29
N ARG A 5 7.50 -14.23 15.62
CA ARG A 5 6.51 -14.71 14.64
C ARG A 5 5.55 -13.57 14.28
N LEU A 6 5.29 -13.39 13.00
CA LEU A 6 4.29 -12.45 12.51
C LEU A 6 2.90 -13.05 12.70
N SER A 7 2.03 -12.36 13.46
CA SER A 7 0.66 -12.79 13.74
C SER A 7 -0.40 -11.99 13.01
N ARG A 8 -0.04 -10.83 12.43
CA ARG A 8 -0.97 -9.93 11.76
C ARG A 8 -0.34 -9.39 10.47
N LYS A 9 -1.17 -9.27 9.45
CA LYS A 9 -0.81 -8.54 8.24
C LYS A 9 -0.77 -7.04 8.55
N LEU A 10 0.11 -6.32 7.88
CA LEU A 10 0.17 -4.88 7.93
C LEU A 10 -0.99 -4.28 7.12
N PHE A 11 -1.52 -3.15 7.58
CA PHE A 11 -2.50 -2.39 6.81
C PHE A 11 -1.84 -1.82 5.55
N HIS A 12 -2.60 -1.65 4.47
CA HIS A 12 -2.09 -1.01 3.26
C HIS A 12 -2.12 0.52 3.42
N ALA A 13 -1.28 1.01 4.33
CA ALA A 13 -1.19 2.39 4.74
C ALA A 13 0.24 2.93 4.52
N PRO A 14 0.43 4.26 4.43
CA PRO A 14 1.75 4.85 4.40
C PRO A 14 2.49 4.61 5.72
N TYR A 15 3.75 4.18 5.62
CA TYR A 15 4.63 3.95 6.75
C TYR A 15 5.87 4.83 6.66
N ALA A 16 6.27 5.41 7.79
CA ALA A 16 7.53 6.15 7.88
C ALA A 16 8.71 5.17 7.99
N LEU A 17 9.45 5.00 6.89
CA LEU A 17 10.62 4.11 6.83
C LEU A 17 11.90 4.88 7.16
N ARG A 18 12.79 4.28 7.96
CA ARG A 18 14.10 4.86 8.28
C ARG A 18 15.15 4.32 7.32
N ARG A 19 15.76 5.18 6.49
CA ARG A 19 16.78 4.77 5.50
C ARG A 19 17.87 3.87 6.08
N SER A 20 18.40 4.20 7.26
CA SER A 20 19.43 3.40 7.94
C SER A 20 19.01 1.95 8.20
N VAL A 21 17.71 1.71 8.43
CA VAL A 21 17.19 0.34 8.64
C VAL A 21 17.13 -0.43 7.31
N SER A 22 16.75 0.23 6.21
CA SER A 22 16.79 -0.40 4.88
C SER A 22 18.22 -0.74 4.46
N TYR A 23 19.17 0.18 4.66
CA TYR A 23 20.58 -0.06 4.35
C TYR A 23 21.15 -1.22 5.15
N GLU A 24 20.86 -1.29 6.45
CA GLU A 24 21.29 -2.44 7.26
C GLU A 24 20.68 -3.76 6.77
N ILE A 25 19.41 -3.77 6.34
CA ILE A 25 18.79 -4.97 5.75
C ILE A 25 19.52 -5.39 4.47
N GLU A 26 19.85 -4.43 3.61
CA GLU A 26 20.61 -4.67 2.37
C GLU A 26 22.02 -5.20 2.65
N GLU A 27 22.73 -4.61 3.60
CA GLU A 27 24.08 -5.06 4.00
C GLU A 27 24.07 -6.46 4.61
N ARG A 28 23.02 -6.79 5.37
CA ARG A 28 22.95 -8.06 6.12
C ARG A 28 22.46 -9.23 5.28
N TRP A 29 21.64 -8.96 4.25
CA TRP A 29 21.11 -9.97 3.34
C TRP A 29 21.20 -9.56 1.86
N PRO A 30 22.42 -9.26 1.37
CA PRO A 30 22.61 -8.65 0.06
C PRO A 30 22.07 -9.53 -1.06
N GLU A 31 22.32 -10.83 -1.02
CA GLU A 31 21.87 -11.78 -2.05
C GLU A 31 20.34 -11.88 -2.14
N ILE A 32 19.65 -11.85 -0.99
CA ILE A 32 18.19 -11.94 -0.94
C ILE A 32 17.58 -10.66 -1.50
N VAL A 33 18.08 -9.49 -1.07
CA VAL A 33 17.56 -8.20 -1.55
C VAL A 33 17.88 -8.00 -3.03
N GLN A 34 19.08 -8.36 -3.47
CA GLN A 34 19.49 -8.24 -4.87
C GLN A 34 18.62 -9.12 -5.77
N ARG A 35 18.39 -10.38 -5.41
CA ARG A 35 17.48 -11.26 -6.14
C ARG A 35 16.07 -10.68 -6.28
N THR A 36 15.54 -10.07 -5.22
CA THR A 36 14.23 -9.40 -5.27
C THR A 36 14.26 -8.12 -6.12
N ARG A 37 15.37 -7.38 -6.09
CA ARG A 37 15.56 -6.17 -6.92
C ARG A 37 15.61 -6.49 -8.41
N ASP A 38 16.14 -7.66 -8.77
CA ASP A 38 16.28 -8.11 -10.16
C ASP A 38 14.97 -8.73 -10.73
N SER A 39 13.97 -8.95 -9.88
CA SER A 39 12.66 -9.47 -10.30
C SER A 39 11.84 -8.41 -11.05
N GLN A 40 11.62 -8.62 -12.36
CA GLN A 40 10.68 -7.80 -13.14
C GLN A 40 9.23 -8.00 -12.69
N PHE A 41 8.86 -9.26 -12.44
CA PHE A 41 7.59 -9.64 -11.82
C PHE A 41 7.88 -10.31 -10.49
N ARG A 42 7.04 -10.01 -9.50
CA ARG A 42 7.17 -10.56 -8.15
C ARG A 42 7.13 -12.09 -8.19
N ARG A 43 8.18 -12.71 -7.64
CA ARG A 43 8.28 -14.14 -7.38
C ARG A 43 7.77 -14.46 -5.97
N LEU A 44 7.52 -15.74 -5.70
CA LEU A 44 7.05 -16.17 -4.38
C LEU A 44 8.13 -15.98 -3.30
N GLU A 45 9.40 -16.12 -3.68
CA GLU A 45 10.55 -16.00 -2.79
C GLU A 45 10.95 -14.54 -2.53
N ASP A 46 10.34 -13.59 -3.24
CA ASP A 46 10.70 -12.18 -3.12
C ASP A 46 10.29 -11.57 -1.79
N VAL A 47 11.25 -10.91 -1.15
CA VAL A 47 10.98 -10.23 0.12
C VAL A 47 10.13 -8.98 -0.09
N THR A 48 9.16 -8.76 0.79
CA THR A 48 8.43 -7.48 0.87
C THR A 48 9.28 -6.45 1.59
N LEU A 49 10.37 -5.95 0.97
CA LEU A 49 11.35 -5.07 1.63
C LEU A 49 10.65 -3.92 2.37
N ALA A 50 9.93 -3.06 1.65
CA ALA A 50 9.18 -1.95 2.24
C ALA A 50 7.82 -2.37 2.84
N GLY A 51 7.21 -3.44 2.32
CA GLY A 51 5.84 -3.83 2.65
C GLY A 51 5.68 -4.69 3.91
N GLY A 52 6.73 -5.38 4.36
CA GLY A 52 6.66 -6.29 5.50
C GLY A 52 7.98 -6.48 6.23
N LEU A 53 9.07 -6.70 5.50
CA LEU A 53 10.37 -6.97 6.11
C LEU A 53 10.89 -5.78 6.93
N HIS A 54 10.94 -4.58 6.34
CA HIS A 54 11.47 -3.38 7.00
C HIS A 54 10.76 -3.09 8.33
N LEU A 55 9.44 -3.07 8.32
CA LEU A 55 8.65 -2.68 9.49
C LEU A 55 8.77 -3.71 10.61
N ASN A 56 8.72 -5.00 10.28
CA ASN A 56 8.88 -6.05 11.26
C ASN A 56 10.31 -6.13 11.78
N TYR A 57 11.31 -5.87 10.94
CA TYR A 57 12.71 -5.79 11.36
C TYR A 57 12.96 -4.59 12.27
N ALA A 58 12.47 -3.42 11.91
CA ALA A 58 12.56 -2.21 12.74
C ALA A 58 11.87 -2.41 14.09
N TYR A 59 10.68 -3.00 14.10
CA TYR A 59 9.95 -3.30 15.34
C TYR A 59 10.66 -4.36 16.20
N ALA A 60 11.22 -5.40 15.57
CA ALA A 60 12.00 -6.44 16.24
C ALA A 60 13.27 -5.90 16.92
N THR A 61 13.84 -4.83 16.36
CA THR A 61 15.08 -4.20 16.82
C THR A 61 14.84 -2.89 17.57
N SER A 62 13.61 -2.66 18.05
CA SER A 62 13.23 -1.48 18.85
C SER A 62 13.49 -0.13 18.18
N ARG A 63 13.38 -0.08 16.84
CA ARG A 63 13.59 1.12 16.00
C ARG A 63 12.34 1.62 15.31
N ALA A 64 11.20 0.99 15.57
CA ALA A 64 9.87 1.44 15.13
C ALA A 64 8.86 1.29 16.27
N VAL A 65 7.82 2.12 16.22
CA VAL A 65 6.68 2.09 17.13
C VAL A 65 5.39 1.95 16.33
N THR A 66 4.34 1.44 16.96
CA THR A 66 3.00 1.39 16.36
C THR A 66 2.21 2.64 16.73
N ARG A 67 1.42 3.15 15.78
CA ARG A 67 0.48 4.24 16.00
C ARG A 67 -0.71 4.11 15.07
N GLY A 68 -1.87 4.57 15.53
CA GLY A 68 -3.07 4.64 14.69
C GLY A 68 -3.00 5.77 13.67
N ILE A 69 -3.55 5.53 12.49
CA ILE A 69 -3.83 6.51 11.44
C ILE A 69 -5.29 6.35 11.01
N ARG A 70 -6.01 7.45 10.78
CA ARG A 70 -7.37 7.38 10.22
C ARG A 70 -7.27 6.98 8.75
N TYR A 71 -7.69 5.75 8.48
CA TYR A 71 -7.43 5.05 7.22
C TYR A 71 -8.66 4.26 6.80
N ARG A 72 -8.84 4.11 5.48
CA ARG A 72 -9.82 3.19 4.90
C ARG A 72 -9.22 2.41 3.74
N TYR A 73 -9.52 1.11 3.70
CA TYR A 73 -9.24 0.23 2.57
C TYR A 73 -10.53 0.00 1.81
N VAL A 74 -10.49 0.08 0.49
CA VAL A 74 -11.63 -0.20 -0.39
C VAL A 74 -11.20 -1.24 -1.42
N GLY A 75 -11.83 -2.41 -1.38
CA GLY A 75 -11.76 -3.38 -2.48
C GLY A 75 -12.61 -2.88 -3.64
N ILE A 76 -11.98 -2.46 -4.73
CA ILE A 76 -12.71 -1.76 -5.82
C ILE A 76 -13.58 -2.69 -6.67
N GLY A 77 -13.30 -3.99 -6.66
CA GLY A 77 -14.10 -5.01 -7.33
C GLY A 77 -15.07 -5.75 -6.42
N GLU A 78 -15.24 -5.31 -5.17
CA GLU A 78 -16.27 -5.84 -4.26
C GLU A 78 -17.64 -5.24 -4.61
N GLU A 79 -18.73 -5.97 -4.37
CA GLU A 79 -20.10 -5.46 -4.58
C GLU A 79 -20.38 -4.16 -3.80
N THR A 80 -19.70 -3.97 -2.67
CA THR A 80 -19.83 -2.79 -1.82
C THR A 80 -19.03 -1.56 -2.29
N ALA A 81 -18.19 -1.71 -3.33
CA ALA A 81 -17.23 -0.69 -3.77
C ALA A 81 -17.88 0.68 -4.02
N ALA A 82 -19.02 0.72 -4.71
CA ALA A 82 -19.71 1.98 -5.01
C ALA A 82 -20.13 2.75 -3.75
N ALA A 83 -20.55 2.04 -2.69
CA ALA A 83 -20.91 2.67 -1.42
C ALA A 83 -19.66 3.16 -0.67
N GLU A 84 -18.59 2.37 -0.65
CA GLU A 84 -17.33 2.74 -0.01
C GLU A 84 -16.65 3.95 -0.69
N LEU A 85 -16.65 4.01 -2.03
CA LEU A 85 -16.14 5.15 -2.77
C LEU A 85 -16.91 6.44 -2.45
N ARG A 86 -18.25 6.38 -2.34
CA ARG A 86 -19.05 7.54 -1.89
C ARG A 86 -18.71 7.95 -0.46
N ARG A 87 -18.49 6.99 0.44
CA ARG A 87 -18.06 7.29 1.82
C ARG A 87 -16.69 7.97 1.85
N LEU A 88 -15.77 7.62 0.96
CA LEU A 88 -14.46 8.30 0.87
C LEU A 88 -14.58 9.78 0.49
N ILE A 89 -15.59 10.16 -0.29
CA ILE A 89 -15.88 11.56 -0.60
C ILE A 89 -16.37 12.28 0.67
N ALA A 90 -17.35 11.72 1.37
CA ALA A 90 -17.88 12.28 2.62
C ALA A 90 -16.80 12.40 3.71
N ASP A 91 -15.87 11.45 3.76
CA ASP A 91 -14.79 11.37 4.74
C ASP A 91 -13.49 12.07 4.31
N ARG A 92 -13.55 12.94 3.28
CA ARG A 92 -12.39 13.62 2.68
C ARG A 92 -11.46 14.26 3.72
N ASP A 93 -12.02 14.95 4.70
CA ASP A 93 -11.27 15.70 5.71
C ASP A 93 -11.03 14.89 7.01
N SER A 94 -11.80 13.81 7.20
CA SER A 94 -11.69 12.97 8.39
C SER A 94 -10.55 11.95 8.23
N LEU A 95 -10.37 11.36 7.05
CA LEU A 95 -9.31 10.40 6.77
C LEU A 95 -7.96 11.09 6.52
N LYS A 96 -6.87 10.40 6.89
CA LYS A 96 -5.51 10.82 6.54
C LYS A 96 -5.00 10.16 5.27
N THR A 97 -5.50 8.98 4.96
CA THR A 97 -5.16 8.23 3.75
C THR A 97 -6.24 7.19 3.49
N PHE A 98 -6.34 6.74 2.25
CA PHE A 98 -7.14 5.58 1.89
C PHE A 98 -6.39 4.75 0.84
N CYS A 99 -6.79 3.51 0.66
CA CYS A 99 -6.29 2.63 -0.38
C CYS A 99 -7.47 2.15 -1.22
N LEU A 100 -7.35 2.31 -2.54
CA LEU A 100 -8.14 1.58 -3.51
C LEU A 100 -7.34 0.36 -3.93
N ASN A 101 -7.91 -0.84 -3.80
CA ASN A 101 -7.20 -2.07 -4.08
C ASN A 101 -8.01 -3.03 -4.95
N ASP A 102 -7.37 -3.52 -6.00
CA ASP A 102 -7.92 -4.56 -6.86
C ASP A 102 -7.46 -5.94 -6.36
N ALA A 103 -8.21 -6.53 -5.42
CA ALA A 103 -7.92 -7.87 -4.88
C ALA A 103 -9.05 -8.87 -5.12
N VAL A 104 -10.25 -8.39 -5.42
CA VAL A 104 -11.47 -9.17 -5.55
C VAL A 104 -12.15 -8.74 -6.83
N GLN A 105 -12.70 -9.68 -7.59
CA GLN A 105 -13.34 -9.48 -8.88
C GLN A 105 -14.78 -9.99 -8.84
N GLU A 106 -15.60 -9.42 -7.95
CA GLU A 106 -17.05 -9.69 -7.92
C GLU A 106 -17.77 -8.86 -8.98
N LEU A 107 -17.27 -7.66 -9.27
CA LEU A 107 -17.80 -6.76 -10.30
C LEU A 107 -17.07 -6.93 -11.65
N PRO A 108 -17.77 -6.72 -12.79
CA PRO A 108 -17.14 -6.62 -14.10
C PRO A 108 -16.11 -5.49 -14.17
N SER A 109 -15.00 -5.71 -14.89
CA SER A 109 -13.88 -4.76 -14.95
C SER A 109 -14.26 -3.38 -15.51
N ASP A 110 -15.19 -3.32 -16.46
CA ASP A 110 -15.69 -2.07 -17.02
C ASP A 110 -16.53 -1.27 -16.01
N VAL A 111 -17.24 -1.96 -15.10
CA VAL A 111 -17.97 -1.34 -14.00
C VAL A 111 -16.98 -0.76 -12.98
N VAL A 112 -15.94 -1.52 -12.63
CA VAL A 112 -14.89 -1.08 -11.70
C VAL A 112 -14.16 0.16 -12.26
N ASP A 113 -13.74 0.13 -13.53
CA ASP A 113 -13.04 1.25 -14.17
C ASP A 113 -13.90 2.53 -14.15
N ARG A 114 -15.18 2.44 -14.55
CA ARG A 114 -16.09 3.61 -14.51
C ARG A 114 -16.25 4.17 -13.09
N GLN A 115 -16.45 3.32 -12.09
CA GLN A 115 -16.62 3.76 -10.70
C GLN A 115 -15.38 4.44 -10.15
N VAL A 116 -14.20 3.85 -10.38
CA VAL A 116 -12.93 4.42 -9.91
C VAL A 116 -12.62 5.74 -10.62
N ARG A 117 -12.82 5.83 -11.94
CA ARG A 117 -12.62 7.09 -12.67
C ARG A 117 -13.53 8.20 -12.18
N ALA A 118 -14.82 7.91 -11.98
CA ALA A 118 -15.77 8.88 -11.46
C ALA A 118 -15.35 9.38 -10.06
N PHE A 119 -14.97 8.46 -9.17
CA PHE A 119 -14.45 8.80 -7.84
C PHE A 119 -13.18 9.66 -7.91
N LEU A 120 -12.19 9.28 -8.72
CA LEU A 120 -10.92 10.02 -8.79
C LEU A 120 -11.12 11.43 -9.35
N ALA A 121 -11.95 11.59 -10.39
CA ALA A 121 -12.29 12.90 -10.96
C ALA A 121 -13.00 13.82 -9.95
N GLU A 122 -13.89 13.27 -9.12
CA GLU A 122 -14.55 14.04 -8.06
C GLU A 122 -13.60 14.36 -6.90
N ARG A 123 -12.76 13.39 -6.51
CA ARG A 123 -11.88 13.50 -5.34
C ARG A 123 -10.67 14.40 -5.58
N PHE A 124 -10.13 14.37 -6.80
CA PHE A 124 -8.94 15.06 -7.26
C PHE A 124 -9.23 15.71 -8.63
N PRO A 125 -10.01 16.80 -8.65
CA PRO A 125 -10.42 17.44 -9.91
C PRO A 125 -9.26 18.17 -10.61
N ASP A 126 -8.22 18.53 -9.86
CA ASP A 126 -7.05 19.22 -10.37
C ASP A 126 -5.95 18.22 -10.72
N MET A 127 -5.30 18.44 -11.87
CA MET A 127 -4.16 17.65 -12.30
C MET A 127 -3.00 17.78 -11.30
N GLY A 128 -2.37 16.64 -10.98
CA GLY A 128 -1.18 16.63 -10.14
C GLY A 128 0.02 17.25 -10.87
N SER A 129 0.94 17.89 -10.13
CA SER A 129 2.17 18.46 -10.71
C SER A 129 3.12 17.43 -11.37
N PHE A 130 2.85 16.14 -11.17
CA PHE A 130 3.62 15.03 -11.73
C PHE A 130 2.85 14.28 -12.83
N GLU A 131 1.62 14.68 -13.13
CA GLU A 131 0.83 14.07 -14.19
C GLU A 131 1.26 14.66 -15.54
N LYS A 132 1.54 13.77 -16.51
CA LYS A 132 1.83 14.18 -17.88
C LYS A 132 0.53 14.38 -18.63
N LEU A 133 0.42 15.48 -19.37
CA LEU A 133 -0.65 15.63 -20.34
C LEU A 133 -0.48 14.57 -21.44
N PRO A 134 -1.58 13.99 -21.95
CA PRO A 134 -1.54 13.26 -23.21
C PRO A 134 -1.04 14.22 -24.31
N ASP A 135 -0.21 13.71 -25.22
CA ASP A 135 0.14 14.41 -26.46
C ASP A 135 -1.11 14.64 -27.34
#